data_AF-A0ABD0R6N1-F1
#
_entry.id   AF-A0ABD0R6N1-F1
#
_cell.length_a   1.000
_cell.length_b   1.000
_cell.length_c   1.000
_cell.angle_alpha   90.00
_cell.angle_beta   90.00
_cell.angle_gamma   90.00
#
_symmetry.space_group_name_H-M   'P 1'
#
loop_
_entity.id
_entity.type
_entity.pdbx_description
1 polymer ?
#
loop_
_entity_poly.entity_id
_entity_poly.type
_entity_poly.pdbx_seq_one_letter_code
_entity_poly.pdbx_strand_id
1 'polypeptide(L)'
;VAGKWYLIGFATNAEWFIARKANMKMGVAMLTPTDEGDLEMAYSSLNPDGTCWRMNHLAQKTDVPGKFSFQSERWETDNDMRVVDVKYDEYALIHTIKTKADSSTILNKLYGN
;
A
#
# COMPACT_ATOMS: atom_id res chain seq x y z
N VAL A 1 -12.18 2.33 6.03
CA VAL A 1 -11.45 1.59 4.97
C VAL A 1 -11.25 0.11 5.31
N ALA A 2 -11.80 -0.39 6.42
CA ALA A 2 -11.57 -1.77 6.85
C ALA A 2 -12.12 -2.78 5.82
N GLY A 3 -11.41 -3.89 5.63
CA GLY A 3 -11.86 -4.99 4.78
C GLY A 3 -10.86 -5.36 3.68
N LYS A 4 -11.36 -6.17 2.75
CA LYS A 4 -10.60 -6.65 1.58
C LYS A 4 -10.73 -5.64 0.44
N TRP A 5 -9.60 -5.33 -0.17
CA TRP A 5 -9.51 -4.41 -1.30
C TRP A 5 -8.69 -5.03 -2.43
N TYR A 6 -9.12 -4.84 -3.67
CA TYR A 6 -8.42 -5.28 -4.88
C TYR A 6 -7.63 -4.11 -5.47
N LEU A 7 -6.34 -4.32 -5.73
CA LEU A 7 -5.50 -3.32 -6.38
C LEU A 7 -5.82 -3.29 -7.89
N ILE A 8 -6.61 -2.29 -8.30
CA ILE A 8 -7.10 -2.14 -9.68
C ILE A 8 -6.34 -1.08 -10.48
N GLY A 9 -5.55 -0.23 -9.81
CA GLY A 9 -4.69 0.75 -10.47
C GLY A 9 -3.43 1.04 -9.66
N PHE A 10 -2.30 1.22 -10.34
CA PHE A 10 -1.04 1.53 -9.68
C PHE A 10 -0.16 2.42 -10.57
N ALA A 11 0.18 3.62 -10.09
CA ALA A 11 1.09 4.55 -10.73
C ALA A 11 2.27 4.87 -9.79
N THR A 12 3.49 4.85 -10.31
CA THR A 12 4.71 5.06 -9.51
C THR A 12 5.87 5.55 -10.36
N ASN A 13 6.80 6.27 -9.74
CA ASN A 13 8.10 6.62 -10.33
C ASN A 13 9.23 5.65 -9.92
N ALA A 14 8.91 4.55 -9.22
CA ALA A 14 9.92 3.56 -8.86
C ALA A 14 10.35 2.76 -10.09
N GLU A 15 11.59 2.92 -10.53
CA GLU A 15 12.14 2.20 -11.67
C GLU A 15 11.98 0.67 -11.55
N TRP A 16 12.15 0.12 -10.33
CA TRP A 16 11.96 -1.30 -10.09
C TRP A 16 10.55 -1.80 -10.46
N PHE A 17 9.52 -1.02 -10.12
CA PHE A 17 8.13 -1.35 -10.41
C PHE A 17 7.81 -1.09 -11.88
N ILE A 18 8.29 0.02 -12.44
CA ILE A 18 8.11 0.35 -13.87
C ILE A 18 8.67 -0.77 -14.75
N ALA A 19 9.86 -1.29 -14.43
CA ALA A 19 10.51 -2.37 -15.17
C ALA A 19 9.79 -3.73 -15.04
N ARG A 20 8.95 -3.92 -14.03
CA ARG A 20 8.31 -5.23 -13.71
C ARG A 20 6.80 -5.26 -13.88
N LYS A 21 6.15 -4.11 -14.09
CA LYS A 21 4.69 -3.98 -14.13
C LYS A 21 4.01 -4.97 -15.09
N ALA A 22 4.65 -5.32 -16.21
CA ALA A 22 4.11 -6.25 -17.19
C ALA A 22 3.91 -7.68 -16.65
N ASN A 23 4.72 -8.08 -15.66
CA ASN A 23 4.69 -9.41 -15.06
C ASN A 23 3.96 -9.44 -13.72
N MET A 24 3.59 -8.27 -13.18
CA MET A 24 2.88 -8.18 -11.92
C MET A 24 1.41 -8.53 -12.11
N LYS A 25 0.90 -9.42 -11.24
CA LYS A 25 -0.52 -9.73 -11.17
C LYS A 25 -1.22 -8.78 -10.19
N MET A 26 -2.53 -8.61 -10.37
CA MET A 26 -3.34 -7.85 -9.42
C MET A 26 -3.16 -8.44 -8.02
N GLY A 27 -3.01 -7.54 -7.05
CA GLY A 27 -2.89 -7.90 -5.64
C GLY A 27 -4.18 -7.59 -4.89
N VAL A 28 -4.26 -8.13 -3.68
CA VAL A 28 -5.27 -7.75 -2.69
C VAL A 28 -4.60 -7.17 -1.46
N ALA A 29 -5.27 -6.23 -0.81
CA ALA A 29 -4.91 -5.67 0.48
C ALA A 29 -6.04 -5.94 1.47
N MET A 30 -5.72 -6.59 2.59
CA MET A 30 -6.58 -6.59 3.77
C MET A 30 -6.16 -5.41 4.65
N LEU A 31 -7.10 -4.52 4.94
CA LEU A 31 -6.90 -3.37 5.80
C LEU A 31 -7.69 -3.58 7.10
N THR A 32 -7.01 -3.64 8.24
CA THR A 32 -7.62 -3.94 9.54
C THR A 32 -7.23 -2.85 10.54
N PRO A 33 -8.16 -1.96 10.94
CA PRO A 33 -7.91 -0.99 11.99
C PRO A 33 -7.66 -1.68 13.33
N THR A 34 -6.75 -1.14 14.15
CA THR A 34 -6.52 -1.59 15.53
C THR A 34 -7.34 -0.76 16.52
N ASP A 35 -7.41 -1.20 17.78
CA ASP A 35 -8.11 -0.49 18.85
C ASP A 35 -7.45 0.87 19.16
N GLU A 36 -6.14 0.99 18.95
CA GLU A 36 -5.37 2.21 19.08
C GLU A 36 -5.58 3.17 17.90
N GLY A 37 -6.25 2.73 16.83
CA GLY A 37 -6.51 3.48 15.62
C GLY A 37 -5.42 3.38 14.55
N ASP A 38 -4.43 2.50 14.75
CA ASP A 38 -3.44 2.15 13.73
C ASP A 38 -4.10 1.26 12.65
N LEU A 39 -3.35 0.93 11.60
CA LEU A 39 -3.84 0.14 10.48
C LEU A 39 -2.89 -1.00 10.13
N GLU A 40 -3.32 -2.22 10.41
CA GLU A 40 -2.67 -3.40 9.86
C GLU A 40 -3.00 -3.53 8.37
N MET A 41 -1.96 -3.74 7.56
CA MET A 41 -2.07 -3.89 6.12
C MET A 41 -1.42 -5.21 5.69
N ALA A 42 -2.22 -6.14 5.19
CA ALA A 42 -1.73 -7.40 4.63
C ALA A 42 -1.95 -7.44 3.11
N TYR A 43 -0.85 -7.39 2.37
CA TYR A 43 -0.82 -7.44 0.91
C TYR A 43 -0.54 -8.85 0.43
N SER A 44 -1.19 -9.25 -0.66
CA SER A 44 -0.82 -10.47 -1.38
C SER A 44 -1.03 -10.36 -2.88
N SER A 45 -0.24 -11.09 -3.65
CA SER A 45 -0.36 -11.21 -5.11
C SER A 45 0.22 -12.53 -5.60
N LEU A 46 -0.15 -12.95 -6.81
CA LEU A 46 0.42 -14.15 -7.42
C LEU A 46 1.77 -13.84 -8.08
N ASN A 47 2.76 -14.69 -7.79
CA ASN A 47 4.02 -14.74 -8.52
C ASN A 47 3.82 -15.43 -9.88
N PRO A 48 4.76 -15.25 -10.83
CA PRO A 48 4.72 -15.94 -12.12
C PRO A 48 4.71 -17.47 -12.03
N ASP A 49 5.27 -18.03 -10.97
CA ASP A 49 5.32 -19.48 -10.69
C ASP A 49 4.05 -20.04 -10.01
N GLY A 50 3.03 -19.20 -9.80
CA GLY A 50 1.78 -19.58 -9.15
C GLY A 50 1.82 -19.53 -7.62
N THR A 51 2.98 -19.27 -7.00
CA THR A 51 3.07 -19.08 -5.54
C THR A 51 2.50 -17.72 -5.12
N CYS A 52 2.13 -17.58 -3.84
CA CYS A 52 1.57 -16.34 -3.31
C CYS A 52 2.66 -15.49 -2.64
N TRP A 53 2.96 -14.33 -3.21
CA TRP A 53 3.76 -13.30 -2.54
C TRP A 53 2.90 -12.60 -1.48
N ARG A 54 3.48 -12.36 -0.31
CA ARG A 54 2.83 -11.67 0.82
C ARG A 54 3.73 -10.61 1.43
N MET A 55 3.10 -9.57 1.97
CA MET A 55 3.77 -8.51 2.73
C MET A 55 2.81 -7.94 3.75
N ASN A 56 3.27 -7.79 4.99
CA ASN A 56 2.48 -7.17 6.06
C ASN A 56 3.18 -5.93 6.58
N HIS A 57 2.41 -4.90 6.93
CA HIS A 57 2.88 -3.68 7.56
C HIS A 57 1.89 -3.26 8.65
N LEU A 58 2.40 -2.68 9.73
CA LEU A 58 1.60 -1.94 10.70
C LEU A 58 1.79 -0.44 10.43
N ALA A 59 0.72 0.25 10.04
CA ALA A 59 0.72 1.67 9.79
C ALA A 59 0.24 2.42 11.03
N GLN A 60 1.13 3.20 11.62
CA GLN A 60 0.83 4.03 12.77
C GLN A 60 0.01 5.24 12.34
N LYS A 61 -1.07 5.52 13.05
CA LYS A 61 -1.86 6.72 12.82
C LYS A 61 -1.01 7.96 13.12
N THR A 62 -1.42 9.07 12.52
CA THR A 62 -0.87 10.39 12.86
C THR A 62 -2.00 11.29 13.36
N ASP A 63 -1.65 12.50 13.80
CA ASP A 63 -2.65 13.51 14.19
C ASP A 63 -3.49 14.01 13.01
N VAL A 64 -3.07 13.71 11.77
CA VAL A 64 -3.79 14.06 10.55
C VAL A 64 -4.69 12.89 10.14
N PRO A 65 -6.03 13.06 10.10
CA PRO A 65 -6.94 11.99 9.68
C PRO A 65 -6.60 11.46 8.29
N GLY A 66 -6.60 10.13 8.15
CA GLY A 66 -6.29 9.45 6.88
C GLY A 66 -4.80 9.41 6.53
N LYS A 67 -3.93 9.99 7.36
CA LYS A 67 -2.47 9.90 7.22
C LYS A 67 -1.89 8.91 8.22
N PHE A 68 -1.03 8.03 7.71
CA PHE A 68 -0.34 7.00 8.46
C PHE A 68 1.16 7.00 8.14
N SER A 69 1.96 6.51 9.06
CA SER A 69 3.40 6.30 8.89
C SER A 69 3.74 4.84 9.14
N PHE A 70 4.60 4.24 8.32
CA PHE A 70 5.12 2.90 8.61
C PHE A 70 6.54 2.71 8.10
N GLN A 71 7.30 1.87 8.79
CA GLN A 71 8.61 1.43 8.33
C GLN A 71 8.47 0.08 7.60
N SER A 72 9.13 -0.04 6.46
CA SER A 72 9.23 -1.31 5.75
C SER A 72 10.61 -1.90 5.97
N GLU A 73 10.75 -2.82 6.94
CA GLU A 73 12.04 -3.49 7.25
C GLU A 73 12.70 -4.09 6.00
N ARG A 74 11.92 -4.82 5.18
CA ARG A 74 12.42 -5.46 3.94
C ARG A 74 13.07 -4.49 2.96
N TRP A 75 12.62 -3.24 2.92
CA TRP A 75 13.07 -2.24 1.96
C TRP A 75 13.88 -1.11 2.60
N GLU A 76 13.95 -1.09 3.93
CA GLU A 76 14.55 -0.04 4.75
C GLU A 76 14.00 1.34 4.34
N THR A 77 12.68 1.45 4.24
CA THR A 77 12.02 2.71 3.87
C THR A 77 11.07 3.18 4.95
N ASP A 78 11.06 4.49 5.17
CA ASP A 78 10.02 5.20 5.91
C ASP A 78 8.93 5.60 4.91
N ASN A 79 7.68 5.32 5.25
CA ASN A 79 6.56 5.46 4.32
C ASN A 79 5.50 6.39 4.92
N ASP A 80 5.28 7.54 4.29
CA ASP A 80 4.16 8.45 4.55
C ASP A 80 3.00 8.03 3.64
N MET A 81 1.97 7.42 4.22
CA MET A 81 0.79 6.93 3.51
C MET A 81 -0.42 7.82 3.79
N ARG A 82 -1.16 8.16 2.74
CA ARG A 82 -2.31 9.05 2.80
C ARG A 82 -3.47 8.44 2.03
N VAL A 83 -4.61 8.27 2.69
CA VAL A 83 -5.89 8.00 2.03
C VAL A 83 -6.38 9.33 1.48
N VAL A 84 -6.23 9.52 0.16
CA VAL A 84 -6.53 10.79 -0.52
C VAL A 84 -8.02 10.95 -0.74
N ASP A 85 -8.67 9.87 -1.16
CA ASP A 85 -10.12 9.81 -1.34
C ASP A 85 -10.59 8.38 -1.09
N VAL A 86 -11.81 8.24 -0.58
CA VAL A 86 -12.41 6.94 -0.31
C VAL A 86 -13.92 7.04 -0.36
N LYS A 87 -14.50 6.13 -1.15
CA LYS A 87 -15.90 5.75 -1.05
C LYS A 87 -15.94 4.31 -0.57
N TYR A 88 -16.29 4.11 0.70
CA TYR A 88 -16.02 2.86 1.44
C TYR A 88 -16.60 1.59 0.81
N ASP A 89 -17.66 1.71 0.02
CA ASP A 89 -18.35 0.64 -0.69
C ASP A 89 -17.89 0.47 -2.16
N GLU A 90 -17.02 1.36 -2.66
CA GLU A 90 -16.63 1.37 -4.07
C GLU A 90 -15.11 1.37 -4.27
N TYR A 91 -14.41 2.37 -3.74
CA TYR A 91 -12.98 2.56 -4.03
C TYR A 91 -12.22 3.29 -2.92
N ALA A 92 -10.89 3.14 -2.94
CA ALA A 92 -9.97 3.96 -2.16
C ALA A 92 -8.76 4.37 -3.02
N LEU A 93 -8.41 5.66 -2.99
CA LEU A 93 -7.20 6.20 -3.59
C LEU A 93 -6.18 6.48 -2.49
N ILE A 94 -5.04 5.78 -2.55
CA ILE A 94 -3.97 5.89 -1.55
C ILE A 94 -2.69 6.40 -2.21
N HIS A 95 -2.15 7.48 -1.65
CA HIS A 95 -0.84 8.02 -1.99
C HIS A 95 0.19 7.57 -0.95
N THR A 96 1.39 7.21 -1.39
CA THR A 96 2.49 6.84 -0.49
C THR A 96 3.80 7.44 -0.97
N ILE A 97 4.47 8.13 -0.08
CA ILE A 97 5.84 8.61 -0.26
C ILE A 97 6.74 7.67 0.50
N LYS A 98 7.61 6.96 -0.21
CA LYS A 98 8.63 6.09 0.37
C LYS A 98 9.95 6.83 0.38
N THR A 99 10.56 6.98 1.53
CA THR A 99 11.88 7.61 1.70
C THR A 99 12.90 6.55 2.09
N LYS A 100 14.04 6.55 1.41
CA LYS A 100 15.23 5.78 1.79
C LYS A 100 16.44 6.70 1.73
N ALA A 101 17.05 6.98 2.87
CA ALA A 101 18.06 8.02 3.01
C ALA A 101 17.56 9.33 2.33
N ASP A 102 18.31 9.88 1.38
CA ASP A 102 17.97 11.13 0.69
C ASP A 102 17.14 10.94 -0.59
N SER A 103 16.64 9.73 -0.85
CA SER A 103 15.85 9.40 -2.04
C SER A 103 14.39 9.15 -1.72
N SER A 104 13.49 9.62 -2.59
CA SER A 104 12.04 9.46 -2.44
C SER A 104 11.41 8.81 -3.67
N THR A 105 10.47 7.90 -3.42
CA THR A 105 9.67 7.23 -4.44
C THR A 105 8.19 7.42 -4.14
N ILE A 106 7.40 7.69 -5.18
CA ILE A 106 5.97 7.93 -5.09
C ILE A 106 5.20 6.72 -5.60
N LEU A 107 4.20 6.28 -4.84
CA LEU A 107 3.24 5.24 -5.19
C LEU A 107 1.81 5.80 -5.06
N ASN A 108 1.02 5.71 -6.11
CA ASN A 108 -0.42 6.00 -6.10
C ASN A 108 -1.16 4.72 -6.43
N LYS A 109 -1.98 4.24 -5.51
CA LYS A 109 -2.73 2.99 -5.64
C LYS A 109 -4.23 3.27 -5.62
N LEU A 110 -4.93 2.76 -6.63
CA LEU A 110 -6.37 2.72 -6.67
C LEU A 110 -6.83 1.31 -6.29
N TYR A 111 -7.67 1.25 -5.27
CA TYR A 111 -8.30 0.03 -4.80
C TYR A 111 -9.79 0.05 -5.11
N GLY A 112 -10.33 -1.11 -5.47
CA GLY A 112 -11.77 -1.36 -5.57
C GLY A 112 -12.20 -2.46 -4.60
N ASN A 113 -13.47 -2.46 -4.21
CA ASN A 113 -14.06 -3.47 -3.32
C ASN A 113 -14.65 -4.65 -4.12
#